data_AF-A0A3R6Y5E1-F1
#
_entry.id   AF-A0A3R6Y5E1-F1
#
_cell.length_a   1.000
_cell.length_b   1.000
_cell.length_c   1.000
_cell.angle_alpha   90.00
_cell.angle_beta   90.00
_cell.angle_gamma   90.00
#
_symmetry.space_group_name_H-M   'P 1'
#
loop_
_entity.id
_entity.type
_entity.pdbx_description
1 polymer ?
#
loop_
_entity_poly.entity_id
_entity_poly.type
_entity_poly.pdbx_seq_one_letter_code
_entity_poly.pdbx_strand_id
1 'polypeptide(L)'
;SIRYLNVGASDLWKYAKTQLDADVPVWFGCDCDADSELDKYGLYSTDLYDLDAVFGTTLTLDKPDRMRFHNGSMTHAMVFVGYNSVDDIERPAAWKVENSWGVGRGAKGFDVMTADWFDEHMYQVVVLKKFLSPKHLAMWDTGTPTVLPVWDPMGNCLH
;
A
#
# COMPACT_ATOMS: atom_id res chain seq x y z
N SER A 1 -11.80 19.17 3.17
CA SER A 1 -10.65 19.09 2.25
C SER A 1 -9.90 17.80 2.54
N ILE A 2 -9.36 17.15 1.51
CA ILE A 2 -8.49 15.98 1.64
C ILE A 2 -7.04 16.47 1.68
N ARG A 3 -6.19 15.87 2.51
CA ARG A 3 -4.80 16.26 2.65
C ARG A 3 -3.91 15.04 2.81
N TYR A 4 -2.81 15.02 2.07
CA TYR A 4 -1.81 13.96 2.10
C TYR A 4 -0.47 14.51 2.56
N LEU A 5 0.30 13.68 3.27
CA LEU A 5 1.72 13.91 3.52
C LEU A 5 2.50 13.00 2.58
N ASN A 6 3.11 13.56 1.54
CA ASN A 6 3.93 12.75 0.63
C ASN A 6 5.28 12.44 1.29
N VAL A 7 5.62 11.14 1.39
CA VAL A 7 6.83 10.62 2.01
C VAL A 7 7.37 9.45 1.20
N GLY A 8 8.59 8.99 1.48
CA GLY A 8 9.15 7.81 0.81
C GLY A 8 8.42 6.52 1.19
N ALA A 9 8.49 5.49 0.33
CA ALA A 9 7.94 4.16 0.64
C ALA A 9 8.50 3.59 1.96
N SER A 10 9.77 3.88 2.26
CA SER A 10 10.39 3.51 3.53
C SER A 10 9.71 4.12 4.74
N ASP A 11 9.35 5.40 4.68
CA ASP A 11 8.62 6.07 5.73
C ASP A 11 7.20 5.51 5.88
N LEU A 12 6.50 5.22 4.76
CA LEU A 12 5.16 4.63 4.78
C LEU A 12 5.13 3.33 5.59
N TRP A 13 6.00 2.37 5.26
CA TRP A 13 6.00 1.10 5.98
C TRP A 13 6.53 1.24 7.42
N LYS A 14 7.47 2.14 7.70
CA LYS A 14 7.94 2.40 9.08
C LYS A 14 6.81 2.94 9.95
N TYR A 15 5.99 3.87 9.46
CA TYR A 15 4.86 4.40 10.22
C TYR A 15 3.76 3.36 10.40
N ALA A 16 3.45 2.57 9.36
CA ALA A 16 2.50 1.48 9.48
C ALA A 16 2.95 0.44 10.51
N LYS A 17 4.21 0.00 10.45
CA LYS A 17 4.81 -0.91 11.43
C LYS A 17 4.74 -0.34 12.85
N THR A 18 5.16 0.91 13.04
CA THR A 18 5.15 1.58 14.36
C THR A 18 3.74 1.64 14.96
N GLN A 19 2.72 1.86 14.14
CA GLN A 19 1.34 1.88 14.60
C GLN A 19 0.83 0.48 14.96
N LEU A 20 1.17 -0.54 14.18
CA LEU A 20 0.87 -1.95 14.48
C LEU A 20 1.59 -2.42 15.76
N ASP A 21 2.83 -1.97 15.98
CA ASP A 21 3.59 -2.24 17.22
C ASP A 21 2.92 -1.63 18.47
N ALA A 22 2.01 -0.67 18.27
CA ALA A 22 1.19 -0.07 19.32
C ALA A 22 -0.21 -0.69 19.40
N ASP A 23 -0.42 -1.87 18.81
CA ASP A 23 -1.70 -2.60 18.74
C ASP A 23 -2.84 -1.80 18.10
N VAL A 24 -2.51 -0.89 17.17
CA VAL A 24 -3.49 -0.12 16.41
C VAL A 24 -3.46 -0.57 14.95
N PRO A 25 -4.58 -1.02 14.37
CA PRO A 25 -4.64 -1.39 12.96
C PRO A 25 -4.38 -0.18 12.04
N VAL A 26 -3.95 -0.45 10.80
CA VAL A 26 -3.61 0.61 9.83
C VAL A 26 -4.50 0.51 8.62
N TRP A 27 -5.36 1.51 8.42
CA TRP A 27 -6.06 1.65 7.15
C TRP A 27 -5.06 2.01 6.05
N PHE A 28 -5.22 1.41 4.87
CA PHE A 28 -4.39 1.71 3.73
C PHE A 28 -5.18 1.66 2.42
N GLY A 29 -4.64 2.31 1.40
CA GLY A 29 -5.17 2.33 0.04
C GLY A 29 -4.10 1.93 -0.98
N CYS A 30 -4.45 1.00 -1.85
CA CYS A 30 -3.57 0.41 -2.86
C CYS A 30 -4.28 0.20 -4.20
N ASP A 31 -3.52 -0.19 -5.22
CA ASP A 31 -4.09 -0.82 -6.42
C ASP A 31 -4.26 -2.32 -6.15
N CYS A 32 -5.44 -2.78 -5.72
CA CYS A 32 -5.57 -4.18 -5.27
C CYS A 32 -5.53 -5.21 -6.40
N ASP A 33 -5.82 -4.81 -7.63
CA ASP A 33 -5.93 -5.75 -8.76
C ASP A 33 -4.55 -6.08 -9.35
N ALA A 34 -3.60 -5.14 -9.24
CA ALA A 34 -2.24 -5.31 -9.73
C ALA A 34 -1.52 -6.47 -9.01
N ASP A 35 -0.93 -7.40 -9.78
CA ASP A 35 -0.09 -8.51 -9.29
C ASP A 35 -0.69 -9.25 -8.08
N SER A 36 -1.98 -9.59 -8.19
CA SER A 36 -2.76 -10.20 -7.12
C SER A 36 -3.51 -11.46 -7.56
N GLU A 37 -3.70 -12.39 -6.62
CA GLU A 37 -4.68 -13.48 -6.73
C GLU A 37 -5.58 -13.41 -5.50
N LEU A 38 -6.73 -12.79 -5.70
CA LEU A 38 -7.61 -12.39 -4.64
C LEU A 38 -8.61 -13.49 -4.28
N ASP A 39 -9.12 -14.24 -5.25
CA ASP A 39 -10.27 -15.10 -5.03
C ASP A 39 -9.96 -16.29 -4.10
N LYS A 40 -8.91 -17.06 -4.44
CA LYS A 40 -8.68 -18.35 -3.77
C LYS A 40 -7.68 -18.26 -2.62
N TYR A 41 -6.57 -17.57 -2.81
CA TYR A 41 -5.43 -17.59 -1.90
C TYR A 41 -5.22 -16.26 -1.16
N GLY A 42 -5.72 -15.15 -1.70
CA GLY A 42 -5.60 -13.84 -1.07
C GLY A 42 -4.14 -13.39 -1.03
N LEU A 43 -3.49 -13.34 -2.19
CA LEU A 43 -2.06 -13.05 -2.33
C LEU A 43 -1.85 -11.76 -3.11
N TYR A 44 -0.96 -10.92 -2.60
CA TYR A 44 -0.42 -9.76 -3.29
C TYR A 44 1.11 -9.93 -3.40
N SER A 45 1.61 -10.18 -4.61
CA SER A 45 3.04 -10.43 -4.84
C SER A 45 3.43 -10.10 -6.28
N THR A 46 4.51 -9.33 -6.46
CA THR A 46 5.11 -9.04 -7.77
C THR A 46 5.67 -10.28 -8.47
N ASP A 47 5.90 -11.36 -7.73
CA ASP A 47 6.46 -12.62 -8.24
C ASP A 47 5.36 -13.67 -8.51
N LEU A 48 4.09 -13.26 -8.49
CA LEU A 48 2.95 -14.15 -8.62
C LEU A 48 2.78 -14.70 -10.05
N TYR A 49 3.14 -13.91 -11.05
CA TYR A 49 2.97 -14.22 -12.47
C TYR A 49 4.27 -14.05 -13.24
N ASP A 50 4.69 -15.10 -13.95
CA ASP A 50 5.81 -15.03 -14.91
C ASP A 50 5.27 -14.61 -16.30
N LEU A 51 4.93 -13.33 -16.44
CA LEU A 51 4.36 -12.79 -17.68
C LEU A 51 5.37 -12.79 -18.83
N ASP A 52 6.66 -12.64 -18.51
CA ASP A 52 7.74 -12.68 -19.49
C ASP A 52 7.84 -14.05 -20.16
N ALA A 53 7.76 -15.15 -19.38
CA ALA A 53 7.73 -16.49 -19.95
C ALA A 53 6.50 -16.75 -20.83
N VAL A 54 5.35 -16.15 -20.50
CA VAL A 54 4.09 -16.34 -21.24
C VAL A 54 4.06 -15.52 -22.54
N PHE A 55 4.46 -14.25 -22.49
CA PHE A 55 4.31 -13.32 -23.61
C PHE A 55 5.60 -13.10 -24.39
N GLY A 56 6.75 -13.56 -23.89
CA GLY A 56 8.05 -13.38 -24.52
C GLY A 56 8.55 -11.93 -24.53
N THR A 57 8.01 -11.08 -23.66
CA THR A 57 8.39 -9.67 -23.51
C THR A 57 8.19 -9.20 -22.08
N THR A 58 8.98 -8.25 -21.65
CA THR A 58 8.87 -7.63 -20.31
C THR A 58 7.94 -6.41 -20.36
N LEU A 59 6.98 -6.36 -19.45
CA LEU A 59 6.08 -5.23 -19.25
C LEU A 59 6.63 -4.31 -18.15
N THR A 60 7.41 -3.30 -18.52
CA THR A 60 8.04 -2.39 -17.53
C THR A 60 7.48 -0.98 -17.58
N LEU A 61 6.88 -0.54 -16.47
CA LEU A 61 6.70 0.86 -16.13
C LEU A 61 7.01 1.02 -14.64
N ASP A 62 7.78 2.06 -14.28
CA ASP A 62 7.97 2.39 -12.87
C ASP A 62 6.68 3.00 -12.28
N LYS A 63 6.61 3.05 -10.95
CA LYS A 63 5.40 3.53 -10.25
C LYS A 63 4.98 4.95 -10.65
N PRO A 64 5.88 5.96 -10.75
CA PRO A 64 5.52 7.28 -11.27
C PRO A 64 4.91 7.25 -12.67
N ASP A 65 5.49 6.48 -13.60
CA ASP A 65 4.98 6.41 -14.97
C ASP A 65 3.67 5.63 -15.05
N ARG A 66 3.48 4.57 -14.25
CA ARG A 66 2.18 3.90 -14.08
C ARG A 66 1.09 4.90 -13.68
N MET A 67 1.35 5.80 -12.73
CA MET A 67 0.39 6.84 -12.36
C MET A 67 0.13 7.85 -13.48
N ARG A 68 1.18 8.32 -14.17
CA ARG A 68 1.06 9.32 -15.24
C ARG A 68 0.30 8.80 -16.45
N PHE A 69 0.48 7.52 -16.78
CA PHE A 69 -0.17 6.88 -17.92
C PHE A 69 -1.46 6.15 -17.54
N HIS A 70 -2.00 6.39 -16.33
CA HIS A 70 -3.24 5.80 -15.84
C HIS A 70 -3.24 4.26 -15.79
N ASN A 71 -2.06 3.66 -15.60
CA ASN A 71 -1.82 2.23 -15.43
C ASN A 71 -1.49 1.88 -13.95
N GLY A 72 -1.95 2.71 -13.01
CA GLY A 72 -1.80 2.48 -11.58
C GLY A 72 -2.40 3.62 -10.77
N SER A 73 -3.31 3.31 -9.85
CA SER A 73 -3.90 4.27 -8.91
C SER A 73 -4.51 3.54 -7.71
N MET A 74 -4.89 4.26 -6.66
CA MET A 74 -5.63 3.65 -5.56
C MET A 74 -7.01 3.19 -6.05
N THR A 75 -7.28 1.89 -5.99
CA THR A 75 -8.55 1.28 -6.39
C THR A 75 -9.35 0.77 -5.20
N HIS A 76 -8.67 0.30 -4.15
CA HIS A 76 -9.31 -0.33 -2.99
C HIS A 76 -8.61 0.00 -1.67
N ALA A 77 -9.32 -0.19 -0.55
CA ALA A 77 -8.82 0.04 0.79
C ALA A 77 -9.14 -1.11 1.72
N MET A 78 -8.17 -1.38 2.57
CA MET A 78 -8.15 -2.51 3.48
C MET A 78 -7.44 -2.10 4.77
N VAL A 79 -7.25 -3.07 5.67
CA VAL A 79 -6.67 -2.82 6.98
C VAL A 79 -5.51 -3.78 7.22
N PHE A 80 -4.33 -3.25 7.58
CA PHE A 80 -3.28 -4.07 8.14
C PHE A 80 -3.59 -4.38 9.59
N VAL A 81 -3.48 -5.65 9.95
CA VAL A 81 -3.73 -6.18 11.31
C VAL A 81 -2.53 -6.97 11.86
N GLY A 82 -1.42 -6.97 11.14
CA GLY A 82 -0.20 -7.65 11.53
C GLY A 82 0.81 -7.67 10.40
N TYR A 83 2.02 -8.13 10.71
CA TYR A 83 3.10 -8.25 9.74
C TYR A 83 4.04 -9.38 10.14
N ASN A 84 4.83 -9.86 9.18
CA ASN A 84 5.87 -10.86 9.40
C ASN A 84 7.23 -10.17 9.59
N SER A 85 7.82 -10.31 10.78
CA SER A 85 9.18 -9.86 11.09
C SER A 85 10.20 -10.95 10.77
N VAL A 86 11.37 -10.56 10.28
CA VAL A 86 12.52 -11.46 10.10
C VAL A 86 13.64 -10.95 11.00
N ASP A 87 14.32 -11.86 11.70
CA ASP A 87 15.43 -11.50 12.60
C ASP A 87 16.48 -10.66 11.87
N ASP A 88 16.97 -9.62 12.55
CA ASP A 88 17.94 -8.66 12.03
C ASP A 88 17.52 -7.85 10.78
N ILE A 89 16.25 -7.94 10.36
CA ILE A 89 15.69 -7.15 9.26
C ILE A 89 14.60 -6.21 9.79
N GLU A 90 14.84 -4.89 9.69
CA GLU A 90 13.89 -3.86 10.18
C GLU A 90 12.56 -3.89 9.39
N ARG A 91 12.65 -4.14 8.09
CA ARG A 91 11.52 -4.10 7.17
C ARG A 91 10.67 -5.38 7.29
N PRO A 92 9.35 -5.29 7.42
CA PRO A 92 8.48 -6.45 7.37
C PRO A 92 8.59 -7.20 6.03
N ALA A 93 8.71 -8.52 6.09
CA ALA A 93 8.78 -9.36 4.89
C ALA A 93 7.41 -9.52 4.21
N ALA A 94 6.33 -9.49 5.01
CA ALA A 94 4.96 -9.54 4.53
C ALA A 94 4.00 -8.87 5.53
N TRP A 95 2.81 -8.53 5.05
CA TRP A 95 1.75 -7.89 5.82
C TRP A 95 0.51 -8.77 5.84
N LYS A 96 -0.16 -8.83 6.99
CA LYS A 96 -1.46 -9.47 7.14
C LYS A 96 -2.55 -8.43 6.90
N VAL A 97 -3.38 -8.69 5.90
CA VAL A 97 -4.42 -7.78 5.42
C VAL A 97 -5.78 -8.34 5.80
N GLU A 98 -6.60 -7.53 6.46
CA GLU A 98 -8.03 -7.77 6.62
C GLU A 98 -8.77 -7.13 5.44
N ASN A 99 -9.49 -7.95 4.68
CA ASN A 99 -10.28 -7.52 3.53
C ASN A 99 -11.78 -7.53 3.86
N SER A 100 -12.59 -6.87 3.03
CA SER A 100 -14.02 -6.64 3.27
C SER A 100 -14.95 -7.49 2.38
N TRP A 101 -14.42 -8.46 1.64
CA TRP A 101 -15.18 -9.28 0.68
C TRP A 101 -15.63 -10.65 1.24
N GLY A 102 -15.78 -10.74 2.56
CA GLY A 102 -16.31 -11.92 3.25
C GLY A 102 -15.28 -13.02 3.50
N VAL A 103 -15.73 -14.10 4.17
CA VAL A 103 -14.85 -15.16 4.72
C VAL A 103 -14.60 -16.32 3.75
N GLY A 104 -15.20 -16.31 2.56
CA GLY A 104 -15.11 -17.42 1.59
C GLY A 104 -13.82 -17.44 0.75
N ARG A 105 -12.97 -16.43 0.93
CA ARG A 105 -11.75 -16.17 0.15
C ARG A 105 -10.52 -16.13 1.05
N GLY A 106 -9.34 -16.29 0.44
CA GLY A 106 -8.06 -16.25 1.12
C GLY A 106 -8.06 -17.12 2.39
N ALA A 107 -7.49 -16.60 3.47
CA ALA A 107 -7.50 -17.24 4.78
C ALA A 107 -8.65 -16.69 5.66
N LYS A 108 -9.89 -17.04 5.32
CA LYS A 108 -11.12 -16.54 6.00
C LYS A 108 -11.30 -15.02 5.88
N GLY A 109 -11.07 -14.47 4.69
CA GLY A 109 -11.16 -13.03 4.41
C GLY A 109 -9.89 -12.25 4.72
N PHE A 110 -8.83 -12.94 5.16
CA PHE A 110 -7.50 -12.35 5.30
C PHE A 110 -6.62 -12.72 4.12
N ASP A 111 -5.86 -11.73 3.68
CA ASP A 111 -4.92 -11.80 2.57
C ASP A 111 -3.49 -11.56 3.09
N VAL A 112 -2.48 -11.91 2.28
CA VAL A 112 -1.06 -11.72 2.56
C VAL A 112 -0.44 -10.86 1.47
N MET A 113 0.27 -9.80 1.87
CA MET A 113 0.93 -8.88 0.96
C MET A 113 2.44 -8.89 1.18
N THR A 114 3.22 -9.13 0.13
CA THR A 114 4.70 -9.12 0.23
C THR A 114 5.23 -7.69 0.37
N ALA A 115 6.45 -7.58 0.91
CA ALA A 115 7.13 -6.31 1.04
C ALA A 115 7.28 -5.58 -0.32
N ASP A 116 7.66 -6.30 -1.37
CA ASP A 116 7.92 -5.70 -2.69
C ASP A 116 6.63 -5.24 -3.37
N TRP A 117 5.52 -5.98 -3.19
CA TRP A 117 4.21 -5.54 -3.65
C TRP A 117 3.78 -4.23 -2.99
N PHE A 118 4.04 -4.08 -1.68
CA PHE A 118 3.79 -2.82 -0.98
C PHE A 118 4.52 -1.64 -1.66
N ASP A 119 5.80 -1.80 -2.02
CA ASP A 119 6.55 -0.71 -2.65
C ASP A 119 5.97 -0.31 -4.00
N GLU A 120 5.52 -1.28 -4.80
CA GLU A 120 5.01 -1.03 -6.15
C GLU A 120 3.59 -0.48 -6.18
N HIS A 121 2.70 -1.00 -5.33
CA HIS A 121 1.25 -0.81 -5.50
C HIS A 121 0.55 -0.15 -4.29
N MET A 122 1.27 0.18 -3.21
CA MET A 122 0.74 0.96 -2.09
C MET A 122 0.76 2.46 -2.38
N TYR A 123 -0.35 3.17 -2.14
CA TYR A 123 -0.40 4.62 -2.34
C TYR A 123 -0.57 5.39 -1.03
N GLN A 124 -1.30 4.83 -0.06
CA GLN A 124 -1.70 5.56 1.13
C GLN A 124 -1.71 4.65 2.35
N VAL A 125 -1.25 5.17 3.48
CA VAL A 125 -1.52 4.62 4.81
C VAL A 125 -2.04 5.72 5.71
N VAL A 126 -2.94 5.40 6.63
CA VAL A 126 -3.45 6.36 7.62
C VAL A 126 -2.88 5.99 8.98
N VAL A 127 -2.08 6.92 9.51
CA VAL A 127 -1.41 6.76 10.80
C VAL A 127 -1.72 7.90 11.75
N LEU A 128 -1.68 7.63 13.05
CA LEU A 128 -1.82 8.65 14.08
C LEU A 128 -0.62 9.59 14.05
N LYS A 129 -0.89 10.91 14.05
CA LYS A 129 0.16 11.95 14.02
C LYS A 129 1.27 11.76 15.05
N LYS A 130 0.96 11.18 16.22
CA LYS A 130 1.92 10.91 17.30
C LYS A 130 3.08 10.00 16.88
N PHE A 131 2.93 9.24 15.80
CA PHE A 131 3.97 8.36 15.25
C PHE A 131 4.84 9.03 14.19
N LEU A 132 4.46 10.22 13.69
CA LEU A 132 5.24 10.92 12.69
C LEU A 132 6.57 11.41 13.29
N SER A 133 7.64 11.34 12.50
CA SER A 133 8.90 12.00 12.88
C SER A 133 8.68 13.50 13.10
N PRO A 134 9.48 14.19 13.93
CA PRO A 134 9.35 15.63 14.15
C PRO A 134 9.35 16.44 12.84
N LYS A 135 10.17 16.02 11.86
CA LYS A 135 10.22 16.62 10.52
C LYS A 135 8.88 16.51 9.79
N HIS A 136 8.30 15.31 9.76
CA HIS A 136 7.04 15.04 9.06
C HIS A 136 5.83 15.66 9.77
N LEU A 137 5.83 15.68 11.10
CA LEU A 137 4.82 16.38 11.87
C LEU A 137 4.86 17.89 11.61
N ALA A 138 6.05 18.51 11.60
CA ALA A 138 6.19 19.93 11.25
C ALA A 138 5.71 20.21 9.83
N MET A 139 6.09 19.38 8.85
CA MET A 139 5.61 19.51 7.46
C MET A 139 4.09 19.39 7.37
N TRP A 140 3.48 18.49 8.14
CA TRP A 140 2.03 18.38 8.22
C TRP A 140 1.40 19.62 8.88
N ASP A 141 1.88 20.09 10.03
CA ASP A 141 1.18 21.16 10.74
C ASP A 141 1.41 22.56 10.12
N THR A 142 2.59 22.83 9.54
CA THR A 142 2.94 24.17 9.02
C THR A 142 3.15 24.25 7.52
N GLY A 143 3.20 23.12 6.80
CA GLY A 143 3.45 23.11 5.36
C GLY A 143 2.25 23.60 4.54
N THR A 144 2.52 24.40 3.51
CA THR A 144 1.51 24.82 2.53
C THR A 144 1.20 23.67 1.56
N PRO A 145 -0.04 23.15 1.48
CA PRO A 145 -0.37 22.05 0.58
C PRO A 145 -0.30 22.47 -0.89
N THR A 146 0.26 21.62 -1.74
CA THR A 146 0.09 21.74 -3.19
C THR A 146 -1.33 21.32 -3.54
N VAL A 147 -2.08 22.19 -4.23
CA VAL A 147 -3.42 21.88 -4.74
C VAL A 147 -3.27 21.13 -6.06
N LEU A 148 -3.74 19.88 -6.08
CA LEU A 148 -3.79 19.05 -7.27
C LEU A 148 -5.13 19.23 -7.99
N PRO A 149 -5.19 19.00 -9.32
CA PRO A 149 -6.45 19.03 -10.04
C PRO A 149 -7.40 17.95 -9.53
N VAL A 150 -8.71 18.15 -9.73
CA VAL A 150 -9.74 17.21 -9.23
C VAL A 150 -9.68 15.82 -9.87
N TRP A 151 -9.01 15.70 -11.02
CA TRP A 151 -8.81 14.45 -11.75
C TRP A 151 -7.43 13.81 -11.49
N ASP A 152 -6.68 14.31 -10.49
CA ASP A 152 -5.41 13.69 -10.10
C ASP A 152 -5.65 12.25 -9.61
N PRO A 153 -4.82 11.26 -10.00
CA PRO A 153 -4.99 9.86 -9.61
C PRO A 153 -4.93 9.64 -8.08
N MET A 154 -4.33 10.55 -7.32
CA MET A 154 -4.36 10.51 -5.85
C MET A 154 -5.71 10.96 -5.24
N GLY A 155 -6.60 11.52 -6.07
CA GLY A 155 -7.96 11.89 -5.70
C GLY A 155 -8.97 10.75 -5.87
N ASN A 156 -8.60 9.64 -6.52
CA ASN A 156 -9.47 8.48 -6.65
C ASN A 156 -9.93 8.03 -5.26
N CYS A 157 -11.23 7.80 -5.14
CA CYS A 157 -11.86 7.20 -3.98
C CYS A 157 -12.38 5.84 -4.44
N LEU A 158 -12.18 4.83 -3.59
CA LEU A 158 -12.67 3.45 -3.70
C LEU A 158 -13.87 3.31 -4.64
N HIS A 159 -13.70 2.56 -5.73
CA HIS A 159 -14.79 2.22 -6.63
C HIS A 159 -15.70 1.15 -6.04
#